data_AF-A0A1I3ZRJ3-F1
#
_entry.id   AF-A0A1I3ZRJ3-F1
#
_cell.length_a   1.000
_cell.length_b   1.000
_cell.length_c   1.000
_cell.angle_alpha   90.00
_cell.angle_beta   90.00
_cell.angle_gamma   90.00
#
_symmetry.space_group_name_H-M   'P 1'
#
loop_
_entity.id
_entity.type
_entity.pdbx_description
1 polymer ?
#
loop_
_entity_poly.entity_id
_entity_poly.type
_entity_poly.pdbx_seq_one_letter_code
_entity_poly.pdbx_strand_id
1 'polypeptide(L)' 'MQKTTTVRFEHDTLALLDQLAGTLGRPRSWIINDAVTRYLEYEIWFIDEVRKGLHASEAGDLVTHDEVKNAVRSLGVAVD' A
#
# COMPACT_ATOMS: atom_id res chain seq x y z
N MET A 1 6.04 -12.50 20.60
CA MET A 1 6.38 -11.63 21.75
C MET A 1 6.30 -10.18 21.30
N GLN A 2 5.50 -9.33 21.94
CA GLN A 2 5.39 -7.91 21.59
C GLN A 2 6.65 -7.16 22.06
N LYS A 3 7.15 -6.22 21.25
CA LYS A 3 8.30 -5.36 21.59
C LYS A 3 7.88 -3.90 21.52
N THR A 4 8.36 -3.09 22.45
CA THR A 4 8.07 -1.65 22.48
C THR A 4 9.15 -0.87 21.74
N THR A 5 8.71 0.05 20.89
CA THR A 5 9.56 1.04 20.22
C THR A 5 9.00 2.43 20.52
N THR A 6 9.90 3.38 20.84
CA THR A 6 9.54 4.80 21.01
C THR A 6 9.76 5.54 19.70
N VAL A 7 8.75 6.25 19.23
CA VAL A 7 8.81 7.07 18.01
C VAL A 7 8.44 8.51 18.38
N ARG A 8 9.16 9.47 17.79
CA ARG A 8 8.80 10.88 17.90
C ARG A 8 7.87 11.26 16.77
N PHE A 9 6.84 12.02 17.11
CA PHE A 9 5.89 12.60 16.17
C PHE A 9 5.83 14.11 16.42
N GLU A 10 5.60 14.86 15.35
CA GLU A 10 5.26 16.27 15.46
C GLU A 10 3.94 16.44 16.23
N HIS A 11 3.79 17.59 16.90
CA HIS A 11 2.64 17.87 17.75
C HIS A 11 1.32 17.72 16.99
N ASP A 12 1.24 18.29 15.80
CA ASP A 12 0.04 18.28 14.96
C ASP A 12 -0.33 16.86 14.51
N THR A 13 0.68 16.03 14.19
CA THR A 13 0.46 14.62 13.85
C THR A 13 -0.11 13.84 15.02
N LEU A 14 0.37 14.08 16.25
CA LEU A 14 -0.21 13.45 17.44
C LEU A 14 -1.66 13.87 17.67
N ALA A 15 -1.99 15.14 17.46
CA ALA A 15 -3.35 15.64 17.59
C ALA A 15 -4.31 14.98 16.57
N LEU A 16 -3.87 14.78 15.32
CA LEU A 16 -4.65 14.06 14.31
C LEU A 16 -4.86 12.59 14.67
N LEU A 17 -3.83 11.92 15.18
CA LEU A 17 -3.93 10.54 15.66
C LEU A 17 -4.92 10.42 16.83
N ASP A 18 -4.93 11.39 17.74
CA ASP A 18 -5.89 11.45 18.85
C ASP A 18 -7.32 11.67 18.40
N GLN A 19 -7.53 12.59 17.47
CA GLN A 19 -8.85 12.86 16.92
C GLN A 19 -9.42 11.61 16.23
N LEU A 20 -8.60 10.92 15.43
CA LEU A 20 -9.01 9.69 14.77
C LEU A 20 -9.28 8.56 15.77
N ALA A 21 -8.41 8.40 16.77
CA ALA A 21 -8.58 7.45 17.86
C ALA A 21 -9.93 7.66 18.59
N GLY A 22 -10.25 8.92 18.93
CA GLY A 22 -11.52 9.29 19.56
C GLY A 22 -12.73 9.00 18.67
N THR A 23 -12.65 9.32 17.39
CA THR A 23 -13.73 9.06 16.41
C THR A 23 -14.01 7.57 16.26
N LEU A 24 -12.98 6.74 16.27
CA LEU A 24 -13.10 5.28 16.07
C LEU A 24 -13.31 4.49 17.37
N GLY A 25 -13.25 5.14 18.55
CA GLY A 25 -13.32 4.47 19.84
C GLY A 25 -12.17 3.48 20.07
N ARG A 26 -10.97 3.84 19.59
CA ARG A 26 -9.76 3.00 19.66
C ARG A 26 -8.65 3.74 20.41
N PRO A 27 -7.71 3.04 21.07
CA PRO A 27 -6.54 3.69 21.63
C PRO A 27 -5.60 4.16 20.52
N ARG A 28 -4.87 5.26 20.75
CA ARG A 28 -3.89 5.81 19.79
C ARG A 28 -2.88 4.77 19.30
N SER A 29 -2.41 3.89 20.19
CA SER A 29 -1.48 2.82 19.85
C SER A 29 -2.05 1.84 18.82
N TRP A 30 -3.37 1.61 18.85
CA TRP A 30 -4.03 0.78 17.85
C TRP A 30 -3.99 1.46 16.48
N ILE A 31 -4.30 2.76 16.41
CA ILE A 31 -4.23 3.53 15.16
C ILE A 31 -2.82 3.52 14.57
N ILE A 32 -1.80 3.74 15.41
CA ILE A 32 -0.39 3.74 14.98
C ILE A 32 0.00 2.36 14.44
N ASN A 33 -0.31 1.29 15.17
CA ASN A 33 0.02 -0.06 14.72
C ASN A 33 -0.68 -0.41 13.42
N ASP A 34 -1.97 -0.10 13.31
CA ASP A 34 -2.79 -0.37 12.14
C ASP A 34 -2.28 0.39 10.90
N ALA A 35 -1.91 1.66 11.05
CA ALA A 35 -1.30 2.46 9.98
C ALA A 35 0.06 1.89 9.54
N VAL A 36 0.93 1.54 10.49
CA VAL A 36 2.26 0.95 10.20
C VAL A 36 2.12 -0.41 9.53
N THR A 37 1.21 -1.27 10.00
CA THR A 37 0.93 -2.57 9.38
C THR A 37 0.51 -2.41 7.93
N ARG A 38 -0.48 -1.55 7.65
CA ARG A 38 -0.94 -1.32 6.27
C ARG A 38 0.14 -0.75 5.37
N TYR A 39 0.94 0.18 5.88
CA TYR A 39 2.08 0.74 5.14
C TYR A 39 3.07 -0.36 4.77
N LEU A 40 3.49 -1.18 5.74
CA LEU A 40 4.45 -2.25 5.49
C LEU A 40 3.90 -3.33 4.55
N GLU A 41 2.64 -3.73 4.71
CA GLU A 41 1.98 -4.69 3.81
C GLU A 41 2.00 -4.18 2.36
N TYR A 42 1.63 -2.92 2.15
CA TYR A 42 1.64 -2.31 0.83
C TYR A 42 3.06 -2.20 0.25
N GLU A 43 4.02 -1.65 0.99
CA GLU A 43 5.39 -1.45 0.51
C GLU A 43 6.08 -2.78 0.17
N ILE A 44 5.88 -3.81 1.01
CA ILE A 44 6.46 -5.13 0.76
C ILE A 44 5.85 -5.75 -0.50
N TRP A 45 4.52 -5.69 -0.64
CA TRP A 45 3.84 -6.16 -1.86
C TRP A 45 4.34 -5.40 -3.10
N PHE A 46 4.40 -4.07 -3.03
CA PHE A 46 4.79 -3.24 -4.17
C PHE A 46 6.21 -3.54 -4.62
N ILE A 47 7.16 -3.67 -3.68
CA ILE A 47 8.55 -4.03 -3.99
C ILE A 47 8.61 -5.42 -4.66
N ASP A 48 7.81 -6.38 -4.21
CA ASP A 48 7.74 -7.72 -4.81
C ASP A 48 7.18 -7.68 -6.24
N GLU A 49 6.10 -6.94 -6.47
CA GLU A 49 5.51 -6.78 -7.82
C GLU A 49 6.46 -6.05 -8.78
N VAL A 50 7.17 -5.02 -8.32
CA VAL A 50 8.18 -4.33 -9.13
C VAL A 50 9.30 -5.29 -9.54
N ARG A 51 9.76 -6.15 -8.61
CA ARG A 51 10.77 -7.17 -8.93
C ARG A 51 10.25 -8.19 -9.93
N LYS A 52 9.01 -8.66 -9.80
CA LYS A 52 8.39 -9.55 -10.78
C LYS A 52 8.35 -8.92 -12.16
N GLY A 53 7.90 -7.67 -12.26
CA GLY A 53 7.85 -6.92 -13.52
C GLY A 53 9.23 -6.74 -14.16
N LEU A 54 10.26 -6.43 -13.36
CA LEU A 54 11.63 -6.33 -13.86
C LEU A 54 12.13 -7.67 -14.42
N HIS A 55 11.92 -8.77 -13.69
CA HIS A 55 12.31 -10.10 -14.14
C HIS A 55 11.57 -10.51 -15.42
N ALA A 56 10.28 -10.23 -15.52
CA ALA A 56 9.49 -10.48 -16.73
C ALA A 56 10.03 -9.68 -17.92
N SER A 57 10.37 -8.40 -17.71
CA SER A 57 10.98 -7.56 -18.72
C SER A 57 12.34 -8.08 -19.19
N GLU A 58 13.21 -8.50 -18.26
CA GLU A 58 14.53 -9.07 -18.57
C GLU A 58 14.42 -10.41 -19.33
N ALA A 59 13.39 -11.20 -19.02
CA ALA A 59 13.08 -12.45 -19.72
C ALA A 59 12.36 -12.25 -21.07
N GLY A 60 11.95 -11.01 -21.40
CA GLY A 60 11.14 -10.71 -22.58
C GLY A 60 9.68 -11.17 -22.47
N ASP A 61 9.22 -11.52 -21.27
CA ASP A 61 7.83 -11.92 -20.96
C ASP A 61 6.95 -10.67 -20.76
N LEU A 62 6.79 -9.91 -21.83
CA LEU A 62 5.98 -8.69 -21.87
C LEU A 62 4.86 -8.82 -22.89
N VAL A 63 3.75 -8.16 -22.61
CA VAL A 63 2.64 -7.98 -23.56
C VAL A 63 2.72 -6.62 -24.23
N THR A 64 2.28 -6.57 -25.48
CA THR A 64 2.18 -5.34 -26.25
C THR A 64 1.07 -4.43 -25.73
N HIS A 65 1.16 -3.15 -26.07
CA HIS A 65 0.12 -2.17 -25.74
C HIS A 65 -1.27 -2.59 -26.26
N ASP A 66 -1.35 -3.13 -27.48
CA ASP A 66 -2.61 -3.56 -28.09
C ASP A 66 -3.23 -4.77 -27.36
N GLU A 67 -2.41 -5.71 -26.90
CA GLU A 67 -2.88 -6.83 -26.08
C GLU A 67 -3.48 -6.36 -24.75
N VAL A 68 -2.85 -5.38 -24.10
CA VAL A 68 -3.38 -4.77 -22.87
C VAL A 68 -4.71 -4.07 -23.13
N LYS A 69 -4.85 -3.30 -24.22
CA LYS A 69 -6.13 -2.66 -24.57
C LYS A 69 -7.23 -3.69 -24.77
N ASN A 70 -6.94 -4.76 -25.49
CA ASN A 70 -7.92 -5.82 -25.76
C ASN A 70 -8.35 -6.52 -24.47
N ALA A 71 -7.42 -6.79 -23.56
CA ALA A 71 -7.73 -7.34 -22.24
C ALA A 71 -8.64 -6.39 -21.43
N VAL A 72 -8.32 -5.09 -21.38
CA VAL A 72 -9.14 -4.10 -20.65
C VAL A 72 -10.54 -3.95 -21.27
N ARG A 73 -10.65 -3.92 -22.60
CA ARG A 73 -11.95 -3.90 -23.31
C ARG A 73 -12.80 -5.13 -23.01
N SER A 74 -12.19 -6.30 -22.82
CA SER A 74 -12.90 -7.53 -22.47
C SER A 74 -13.56 -7.47 -21.08
N LEU A 75 -13.09 -6.57 -20.21
CA LEU A 75 -13.71 -6.28 -18.91
C LEU A 75 -14.85 -5.24 -19.01
N GLY A 76 -15.20 -4.78 -20.22
CA GLY A 76 -16.24 -3.77 -20.45
C GLY A 76 -15.79 -2.32 -20.26
N VAL A 77 -14.49 -2.08 -20.12
CA VAL A 77 -13.92 -0.73 -19.95
C VAL A 77 -13.53 -0.17 -21.33
N ALA A 78 -14.03 1.02 -21.66
CA ALA A 78 -13.64 1.72 -22.88
C ALA A 78 -12.25 2.36 -22.71
N VAL A 79 -11.29 1.94 -23.54
CA VAL A 79 -9.93 2.49 -23.62
C VAL A 79 -9.54 2.75 -25.07
N ASP A 80 -8.83 3.84 -25.32
CA ASP A 80 -8.32 4.28 -26.62
C ASP A 80 -7.09 3.48 -27.08
#